data_AF-A0AAN6YYP3-F1
#
_entry.id   AF-A0AAN6YYP3-F1
#
_cell.length_a   1.000
_cell.length_b   1.000
_cell.length_c   1.000
_cell.angle_alpha   90.00
_cell.angle_beta   90.00
_cell.angle_gamma   90.00
#
_symmetry.space_group_name_H-M   'P 1'
#
loop_
_entity.id
_entity.type
_entity.pdbx_description
1 polymer ?
#
loop_
_entity_poly.entity_id
_entity_poly.type
_entity_poly.pdbx_seq_one_letter_code
_entity_poly.pdbx_strand_id
1 'polypeptide(L)'
;VAFFDHQYRDSPYESALLSGLAVLGIREDGGWVGPGDYTPKYSAVIKIARILVVYQSVVEREDEVRVLQRRMSRQAAEEAATGLFTIVRAKVERFMTVVSERSEPGVIDWIFDVRTYGMRIQFTTPSRGVVDWTGDRVTYRRVRIGMNELGDMMHELTREMKTALGELLMVGDEGFGAVPAIEWARFEDDHSDETVDYSFLHDDRN
;
A
#
# COMPACT_ATOMS: atom_id res chain seq x y z
N VAL A 1 -13.68 13.75 17.45
CA VAL A 1 -13.67 12.57 16.55
C VAL A 1 -15.05 12.08 16.13
N ALA A 2 -16.17 12.65 16.64
CA ALA A 2 -17.51 12.11 16.39
C ALA A 2 -17.89 12.00 14.90
N PHE A 3 -17.31 12.82 14.03
CA PHE A 3 -17.51 12.74 12.59
C PHE A 3 -16.89 11.49 11.92
N PHE A 4 -15.94 10.80 12.57
CA PHE A 4 -15.41 9.51 12.10
C PHE A 4 -16.32 8.34 12.45
N ASP A 5 -17.15 8.49 13.48
CA ASP A 5 -18.10 7.50 13.99
C ASP A 5 -19.47 7.61 13.29
N HIS A 6 -19.54 8.35 12.18
CA HIS A 6 -20.74 8.45 11.39
C HIS A 6 -20.90 7.20 10.53
N GLN A 7 -22.02 6.51 10.71
CA GLN A 7 -22.48 5.43 9.84
C GLN A 7 -23.41 6.02 8.79
N TYR A 8 -23.25 5.59 7.54
CA TYR A 8 -24.15 6.00 6.47
C TYR A 8 -25.04 4.83 6.06
N ARG A 9 -26.32 5.11 5.87
CA ARG A 9 -27.34 4.10 5.52
C ARG A 9 -27.51 3.98 4.02
N ASP A 10 -27.87 5.10 3.41
CA ASP A 10 -28.29 5.14 2.00
C ASP A 10 -27.20 5.74 1.11
N SER A 11 -26.50 6.78 1.59
CA SER A 11 -25.47 7.46 0.80
C SER A 11 -24.22 7.83 1.61
N PRO A 12 -23.00 7.51 1.11
CA PRO A 12 -21.76 7.95 1.74
C PRO A 12 -21.64 9.48 1.84
N TYR A 13 -22.34 10.22 0.96
CA TYR A 13 -22.27 11.69 0.93
C TYR A 13 -23.07 12.38 2.04
N GLU A 14 -23.84 11.63 2.83
CA GLU A 14 -24.44 12.15 4.07
C GLU A 14 -23.37 12.55 5.10
N SER A 15 -22.20 11.93 5.02
CA SER A 15 -21.04 12.32 5.82
C SER A 15 -20.45 13.62 5.33
N ALA A 16 -20.37 14.61 6.22
CA ALA A 16 -19.68 15.87 5.95
C ALA A 16 -18.20 15.65 5.56
N LEU A 17 -17.54 14.60 6.10
CA LEU A 17 -16.16 14.28 5.73
C LEU A 17 -16.07 13.73 4.30
N LEU A 18 -16.98 12.84 3.91
CA LEU A 18 -16.98 12.28 2.55
C LEU A 18 -17.42 13.31 1.51
N SER A 19 -18.39 14.17 1.85
CA SER A 19 -18.75 15.33 1.04
C SER A 19 -17.59 16.32 0.88
N GLY A 20 -16.88 16.63 1.97
CA GLY A 20 -15.70 17.49 1.92
C GLY A 20 -14.57 16.87 1.08
N LEU A 21 -14.36 15.56 1.19
CA LEU A 21 -13.46 14.84 0.30
C LEU A 21 -13.93 14.97 -1.15
N ALA A 22 -15.18 14.68 -1.49
CA ALA A 22 -15.69 14.76 -2.86
C ALA A 22 -15.37 16.12 -3.55
N VAL A 23 -15.47 17.23 -2.81
CA VAL A 23 -15.10 18.57 -3.31
C VAL A 23 -13.62 18.68 -3.64
N LEU A 24 -12.72 18.08 -2.85
CA LEU A 24 -11.28 18.04 -3.14
C LEU A 24 -10.94 17.24 -4.40
N GLY A 25 -11.89 16.45 -4.91
CA GLY A 25 -11.79 15.69 -6.16
C GLY A 25 -12.03 16.52 -7.40
N ILE A 26 -12.47 17.78 -7.26
CA ILE A 26 -12.75 18.69 -8.38
C ILE A 26 -11.51 19.53 -8.66
N ARG A 27 -11.10 19.57 -9.94
CA ARG A 27 -10.00 20.40 -10.44
C ARG A 27 -10.51 21.80 -10.80
N GLU A 28 -9.60 22.77 -10.88
CA GLU A 28 -9.92 24.16 -11.24
C GLU A 28 -10.56 24.30 -12.63
N ASP A 29 -10.27 23.37 -13.55
CA ASP A 29 -10.84 23.31 -14.89
C ASP A 29 -12.23 22.64 -14.93
N GLY A 30 -12.80 22.29 -13.78
CA GLY A 30 -14.06 21.55 -13.67
C GLY A 30 -13.93 20.05 -13.94
N GLY A 31 -12.71 19.55 -14.21
CA GLY A 31 -12.43 18.14 -14.34
C GLY A 31 -12.31 17.41 -13.00
N TRP A 32 -12.16 16.09 -13.05
CA TRP A 32 -11.93 15.25 -11.87
C TRP A 32 -10.44 14.98 -11.67
N VAL A 33 -9.99 14.94 -10.41
CA VAL A 33 -8.62 14.54 -10.07
C VAL A 33 -8.45 13.04 -10.35
N GLY A 34 -7.36 12.68 -11.03
CA GLY A 34 -7.07 11.28 -11.33
C GLY A 34 -6.72 10.45 -10.08
N PRO A 35 -6.91 9.11 -10.12
CA PRO A 35 -6.59 8.22 -8.99
C PRO A 35 -5.15 8.32 -8.49
N GLY A 36 -4.20 8.66 -9.39
CA GLY A 36 -2.80 8.99 -9.08
C GLY A 36 -2.65 10.07 -8.01
N ASP A 37 -3.30 11.21 -8.23
CA ASP A 37 -3.15 12.42 -7.43
C ASP A 37 -4.19 12.51 -6.29
N TYR A 38 -5.21 11.66 -6.34
CA TYR A 38 -6.30 11.66 -5.36
C TYR A 38 -6.06 10.69 -4.20
N THR A 39 -5.49 9.51 -4.45
CA THR A 39 -5.14 8.51 -3.42
C THR A 39 -4.29 9.07 -2.25
N PRO A 40 -3.31 9.98 -2.48
CA PRO A 40 -2.58 10.64 -1.39
C PRO A 40 -3.48 11.44 -0.44
N LYS A 41 -4.59 12.01 -0.92
CA LYS A 41 -5.53 12.79 -0.09
C LYS A 41 -6.27 11.87 0.89
N TYR A 42 -6.76 10.71 0.44
CA TYR A 42 -7.31 9.69 1.33
C TYR A 42 -6.30 9.24 2.40
N SER A 43 -5.05 9.02 1.98
CA SER A 43 -3.98 8.62 2.90
C SER A 43 -3.68 9.71 3.95
N ALA A 44 -3.75 10.99 3.57
CA ALA A 44 -3.61 12.12 4.49
C ALA A 44 -4.75 12.16 5.52
N VAL A 45 -6.00 11.98 5.08
CA VAL A 45 -7.17 11.92 5.99
C VAL A 45 -7.04 10.78 7.00
N ILE A 46 -6.65 9.58 6.57
CA ILE A 46 -6.42 8.44 7.48
C ILE A 46 -5.36 8.78 8.54
N LYS A 47 -4.25 9.42 8.14
CA LYS A 47 -3.18 9.83 9.07
C LYS A 47 -3.67 10.87 10.07
N ILE A 48 -4.37 11.90 9.60
CA ILE A 48 -4.95 12.94 10.47
C ILE A 48 -5.95 12.33 11.43
N ALA A 49 -6.80 11.41 10.96
CA ALA A 49 -7.77 10.70 11.80
C ALA A 49 -7.09 9.94 12.94
N ARG A 50 -6.02 9.18 12.64
CA ARG A 50 -5.23 8.48 13.66
C ARG A 50 -4.64 9.43 14.71
N ILE A 51 -4.08 10.56 14.26
CA ILE A 51 -3.52 11.57 15.18
C ILE A 51 -4.62 12.17 16.07
N LEU A 52 -5.78 12.50 15.49
CA LEU A 52 -6.92 13.04 16.24
C LEU A 52 -7.47 12.06 17.27
N VAL A 53 -7.48 10.76 16.98
CA VAL A 53 -7.85 9.70 17.94
C VAL A 53 -6.94 9.71 19.14
N VAL A 54 -5.62 9.72 18.90
CA VAL A 54 -4.63 9.74 19.99
C VAL A 54 -4.76 11.03 20.78
N TYR A 55 -4.83 12.18 20.10
CA TYR A 55 -4.95 13.49 20.74
C TYR A 55 -6.20 13.57 21.63
N GLN A 56 -7.37 13.19 21.11
CA GLN A 56 -8.59 13.21 21.90
C GLN A 56 -8.53 12.24 23.09
N SER A 57 -7.90 11.07 22.91
CA SER A 57 -7.74 10.10 24.01
C SER A 57 -6.85 10.64 25.14
N VAL A 58 -5.82 11.43 24.80
CA VAL A 58 -4.99 12.13 25.79
C VAL A 58 -5.82 13.16 26.53
N VAL A 59 -6.59 13.99 25.82
CA VAL A 59 -7.45 15.02 26.43
C VAL A 59 -8.49 14.37 27.36
N GLU A 60 -9.16 13.30 26.92
CA GLU A 60 -10.14 12.57 27.73
C GLU A 60 -9.53 12.01 29.02
N ARG A 61 -8.32 11.42 28.92
CA ARG A 61 -7.61 10.92 30.10
C ARG A 61 -7.21 12.04 31.04
N GLU A 62 -6.72 13.17 30.51
CA GLU A 62 -6.35 14.32 31.34
C GLU A 62 -7.56 14.86 32.11
N ASP A 63 -8.73 14.94 31.46
CA ASP A 63 -9.96 15.37 32.11
C ASP A 63 -10.43 14.39 33.18
N GLU A 64 -10.32 13.08 32.94
CA GLU A 64 -10.60 12.03 33.94
C GLU A 64 -9.68 12.18 35.17
N VAL A 65 -8.37 12.33 34.95
CA VAL A 65 -7.38 12.55 36.02
C VAL A 65 -7.72 13.83 36.80
N ARG A 66 -8.06 14.93 36.13
CA ARG A 66 -8.47 16.20 36.79
C ARG A 66 -9.70 16.02 37.67
N VAL A 67 -10.67 15.20 37.25
CA VAL A 67 -11.86 14.90 38.07
C VAL A 67 -11.49 14.07 39.29
N LEU A 68 -10.65 13.05 39.13
CA LEU A 68 -10.20 12.19 40.23
C LEU A 68 -9.35 12.96 41.25
N GLN A 69 -8.49 13.88 40.80
CA GLN A 69 -7.67 14.76 41.65
C GLN A 69 -8.48 15.62 42.62
N ARG A 70 -9.79 15.82 42.40
CA ARG A 70 -10.65 16.51 43.36
C ARG A 70 -10.89 15.69 44.64
N ARG A 71 -10.65 14.38 44.59
CA ARG A 71 -10.94 13.42 45.67
C ARG A 71 -9.70 12.69 46.20
N MET A 72 -8.60 12.67 45.45
CA MET A 72 -7.39 11.95 45.81
C MET A 72 -6.12 12.69 45.35
N SER A 73 -4.95 12.21 45.80
CA SER A 73 -3.66 12.77 45.38
C SER A 73 -3.44 12.57 43.87
N ARG A 74 -2.56 13.39 43.29
CA ARG A 74 -2.23 13.32 41.87
C ARG A 74 -1.79 11.93 41.42
N GLN A 75 -0.90 11.30 42.18
CA GLN A 75 -0.36 9.98 41.84
C GLN A 75 -1.44 8.90 41.88
N ALA A 76 -2.29 8.91 42.92
CA ALA A 76 -3.42 7.98 43.01
C ALA A 76 -4.45 8.20 41.88
N ALA A 77 -4.68 9.45 41.47
CA ALA A 77 -5.58 9.76 40.37
C ALA A 77 -5.03 9.29 39.00
N GLU A 78 -3.73 9.41 38.77
CA GLU A 78 -3.09 8.94 37.54
C GLU A 78 -3.08 7.41 37.42
N GLU A 79 -2.93 6.69 38.55
CA GLU A 79 -3.01 5.23 38.63
C GLU A 79 -4.46 4.70 38.50
N ALA A 80 -5.43 5.44 39.05
CA ALA A 80 -6.84 5.05 39.00
C ALA A 80 -7.52 5.39 37.67
N ALA A 81 -7.03 6.39 36.94
CA ALA A 81 -7.58 6.79 35.65
C ALA A 81 -7.42 5.70 34.59
N THR A 82 -8.33 5.70 33.61
CA THR A 82 -8.30 4.74 32.51
C THR A 82 -6.98 4.84 31.74
N GLY A 83 -6.39 3.68 31.43
CA GLY A 83 -5.16 3.61 30.66
C GLY A 83 -5.34 4.21 29.27
N LEU A 84 -4.39 5.03 28.81
CA LEU A 84 -4.46 5.69 27.50
C LEU A 84 -4.65 4.69 26.35
N PHE A 85 -3.96 3.54 26.43
CA PHE A 85 -4.07 2.49 25.42
C PHE A 85 -5.49 1.89 25.35
N THR A 86 -6.17 1.76 26.49
CA THR A 86 -7.56 1.28 26.54
C THR A 86 -8.50 2.26 25.84
N ILE A 87 -8.35 3.56 26.08
CA ILE A 87 -9.16 4.61 25.44
C ILE A 87 -8.92 4.61 23.92
N VAL A 88 -7.64 4.59 23.50
CA VAL A 88 -7.28 4.57 22.08
C VAL A 88 -7.80 3.30 21.41
N ARG A 89 -7.63 2.12 22.01
CA ARG A 89 -8.09 0.85 21.46
C ARG A 89 -9.60 0.86 21.23
N ALA A 90 -10.38 1.29 22.22
CA ALA A 90 -11.84 1.37 22.11
C ALA A 90 -12.28 2.29 20.96
N LYS A 91 -11.58 3.40 20.75
CA LYS A 91 -11.84 4.31 19.62
C LYS A 91 -11.44 3.70 18.27
N VAL A 92 -10.29 3.03 18.22
CA VAL A 92 -9.80 2.40 16.99
C VAL A 92 -10.74 1.29 16.54
N GLU A 93 -11.14 0.41 17.44
CA GLU A 93 -12.07 -0.69 17.18
C GLU A 93 -13.45 -0.19 16.77
N ARG A 94 -13.85 0.99 17.25
CA ARG A 94 -15.16 1.57 16.94
C ARG A 94 -15.21 2.21 15.55
N PHE A 95 -14.19 2.96 15.14
CA PHE A 95 -14.29 3.79 13.94
C PHE A 95 -13.02 3.88 13.09
N MET A 96 -11.95 3.14 13.40
CA MET A 96 -10.71 3.11 12.59
C MET A 96 -10.39 1.74 11.99
N THR A 97 -11.33 0.79 12.07
CA THR A 97 -11.24 -0.54 11.46
C THR A 97 -12.28 -0.70 10.36
N VAL A 98 -11.97 -1.55 9.38
CA VAL A 98 -12.96 -1.99 8.38
C VAL A 98 -14.06 -2.78 9.09
N VAL A 99 -15.31 -2.44 8.81
CA VAL A 99 -16.47 -2.96 9.54
C VAL A 99 -16.71 -4.42 9.15
N SER A 100 -17.04 -5.28 10.12
CA SER A 100 -17.46 -6.66 9.84
C SER A 100 -18.90 -6.69 9.31
N GLU A 101 -19.28 -7.77 8.60
CA GLU A 101 -20.56 -7.96 7.86
C GLU A 101 -21.87 -7.58 8.59
N ARG A 102 -21.82 -7.32 9.91
CA ARG A 102 -22.99 -7.07 10.77
C ARG A 102 -23.27 -5.60 11.12
N SER A 103 -22.47 -4.64 10.65
CA SER A 103 -22.67 -3.22 11.00
C SER A 103 -22.78 -2.35 9.75
N GLU A 104 -23.50 -1.23 9.86
CA GLU A 104 -23.58 -0.23 8.79
C GLU A 104 -22.17 0.32 8.48
N PRO A 105 -21.85 0.56 7.20
CA PRO A 105 -20.50 0.96 6.80
C PRO A 105 -20.14 2.34 7.36
N GLY A 106 -18.92 2.43 7.88
CA GLY A 106 -18.39 3.65 8.49
C GLY A 106 -17.70 4.55 7.48
N VAL A 107 -17.59 5.83 7.79
CA VAL A 107 -16.87 6.79 6.93
C VAL A 107 -15.41 6.40 6.67
N ILE A 108 -14.71 5.92 7.71
CA ILE A 108 -13.31 5.50 7.57
C ILE A 108 -13.18 4.20 6.76
N ASP A 109 -14.18 3.33 6.84
CA ASP A 109 -14.27 2.09 6.06
C ASP A 109 -14.29 2.39 4.56
N TRP A 110 -15.22 3.26 4.15
CA TRP A 110 -15.30 3.75 2.78
C TRP A 110 -13.99 4.38 2.28
N ILE A 111 -13.32 5.17 3.13
CA ILE A 111 -12.02 5.77 2.78
C ILE A 111 -10.94 4.70 2.58
N PHE A 112 -10.93 3.63 3.38
CA PHE A 112 -10.00 2.52 3.20
C PHE A 112 -10.25 1.78 1.89
N ASP A 113 -11.50 1.48 1.57
CA ASP A 113 -11.88 0.78 0.34
C ASP A 113 -11.50 1.58 -0.90
N VAL A 114 -11.91 2.85 -0.97
CA VAL A 114 -11.62 3.69 -2.13
C VAL A 114 -10.13 3.96 -2.26
N ARG A 115 -9.39 4.10 -1.16
CA ARG A 115 -7.93 4.21 -1.19
C ARG A 115 -7.28 2.93 -1.72
N THR A 116 -7.75 1.77 -1.29
CA THR A 116 -7.23 0.46 -1.75
C THR A 116 -7.51 0.26 -3.24
N TYR A 117 -8.71 0.61 -3.68
CA TYR A 117 -9.07 0.61 -5.09
C TYR A 117 -8.20 1.58 -5.91
N GLY A 118 -8.00 2.80 -5.41
CA GLY A 118 -7.12 3.80 -6.03
C GLY A 118 -5.67 3.32 -6.15
N MET A 119 -5.15 2.65 -5.13
CA MET A 119 -3.84 1.99 -5.18
C MET A 119 -3.80 0.90 -6.24
N ARG A 120 -4.83 0.04 -6.32
CA ARG A 120 -4.89 -1.01 -7.36
C ARG A 120 -4.80 -0.39 -8.76
N ILE A 121 -5.55 0.68 -9.02
CA ILE A 121 -5.47 1.40 -10.31
C ILE A 121 -4.03 1.88 -10.57
N GLN A 122 -3.36 2.47 -9.59
CA GLN A 122 -1.99 2.97 -9.76
C GLN A 122 -0.98 1.88 -10.09
N PHE A 123 -1.14 0.67 -9.53
CA PHE A 123 -0.20 -0.42 -9.76
C PHE A 123 -0.54 -1.28 -10.97
N THR A 124 -1.81 -1.39 -11.36
CA THR A 124 -2.23 -2.29 -12.46
C THR A 124 -2.55 -1.56 -13.76
N THR A 125 -2.76 -0.25 -13.74
CA THR A 125 -3.14 0.51 -14.94
C THR A 125 -1.94 1.29 -15.49
N PRO A 126 -1.46 0.97 -16.70
CA PRO A 126 -0.41 1.76 -17.34
C PRO A 126 -0.91 3.18 -17.57
N SER A 127 -0.39 4.13 -16.79
CA SER A 127 -0.79 5.54 -16.87
C SER A 127 -0.04 6.25 -17.98
N ARG A 128 -0.75 7.06 -18.78
CA ARG A 128 -0.19 7.85 -19.88
C ARG A 128 0.90 8.80 -19.33
N GLY A 129 2.09 8.77 -19.91
CA GLY A 129 3.23 9.62 -19.51
C GLY A 129 4.22 9.00 -18.52
N VAL A 130 4.05 7.72 -18.15
CA VAL A 130 5.04 7.00 -17.33
C VAL A 130 6.15 6.38 -18.18
N VAL A 131 5.78 5.83 -19.34
CA VAL A 131 6.70 5.33 -20.37
C VAL A 131 6.46 6.15 -21.63
N ASP A 132 7.48 6.82 -22.12
CA ASP A 132 7.47 7.53 -23.39
C ASP A 132 8.52 6.97 -24.33
N TRP A 133 8.20 6.90 -25.62
CA TRP A 133 9.06 6.38 -26.67
C TRP A 133 9.35 7.49 -27.65
N THR A 134 10.61 7.91 -27.72
CA THR A 134 11.07 8.89 -28.72
C THR A 134 12.19 8.25 -29.53
N GLY A 135 11.87 7.78 -30.74
CA GLY A 135 12.84 7.08 -31.59
C GLY A 135 13.35 5.80 -30.92
N ASP A 136 14.65 5.72 -30.70
CA ASP A 136 15.37 4.60 -30.07
C ASP A 136 15.47 4.72 -28.54
N ARG A 137 14.88 5.75 -27.93
CA ARG A 137 14.97 5.99 -26.48
C ARG A 137 13.65 5.75 -25.78
N VAL A 138 13.71 4.93 -24.73
CA VAL A 138 12.63 4.76 -23.77
C VAL A 138 12.87 5.68 -22.58
N THR A 139 11.87 6.47 -22.23
CA THR A 139 11.89 7.33 -21.03
C THR A 139 10.91 6.76 -20.02
N TYR A 140 11.41 6.37 -18.85
CA TYR A 140 10.60 6.03 -17.68
C TYR A 140 10.84 7.05 -16.57
N ARG A 141 9.84 7.89 -16.27
CA ARG A 141 9.95 9.00 -15.29
C ARG A 141 11.15 9.92 -15.58
N ARG A 142 12.21 9.88 -14.75
CA ARG A 142 13.44 10.67 -14.88
C ARG A 142 14.57 9.90 -15.56
N VAL A 143 14.37 8.62 -15.84
CA VAL A 143 15.36 7.74 -16.46
C VAL A 143 15.08 7.70 -17.95
N ARG A 144 16.10 7.95 -18.76
CA ARG A 144 16.04 7.84 -20.22
C ARG A 144 17.16 6.90 -20.63
N ILE A 145 16.81 5.85 -21.37
CA ILE A 145 17.73 4.81 -21.80
C ILE A 145 17.56 4.65 -23.31
N GLY A 146 18.67 4.64 -24.04
CA GLY A 146 18.69 4.25 -25.44
C GLY A 146 18.62 2.74 -25.61
N MET A 147 18.03 2.26 -26.71
CA MET A 147 17.91 0.83 -26.97
C MET A 147 19.29 0.15 -27.07
N ASN A 148 20.31 0.86 -27.54
CA ASN A 148 21.70 0.37 -27.54
C ASN A 148 22.24 0.20 -26.12
N GLU A 149 22.04 1.19 -25.25
CA GLU A 149 22.48 1.14 -23.84
C GLU A 149 21.76 0.00 -23.08
N LEU A 150 20.47 -0.20 -23.38
CA LEU A 150 19.69 -1.30 -22.83
C LEU A 150 20.18 -2.66 -23.34
N GLY A 151 20.50 -2.75 -24.64
CA GLY A 151 21.09 -3.94 -25.24
C GLY A 151 22.45 -4.28 -24.65
N ASP A 152 23.33 -3.28 -24.50
CA ASP A 152 24.65 -3.43 -23.88
C ASP A 152 24.53 -3.89 -22.43
N MET A 153 23.63 -3.28 -21.65
CA MET A 153 23.36 -3.70 -20.27
C MET A 153 22.86 -5.15 -20.20
N MET A 154 21.93 -5.55 -21.07
CA MET A 154 21.43 -6.92 -21.12
C MET A 154 22.52 -7.92 -21.52
N HIS A 155 23.39 -7.55 -22.46
CA HIS A 155 24.54 -8.36 -22.84
C HIS A 155 25.56 -8.49 -21.70
N GLU A 156 25.81 -7.41 -20.96
CA GLU A 156 26.71 -7.40 -19.81
C GLU A 156 26.17 -8.28 -18.68
N LEU A 157 24.87 -8.13 -18.33
CA LEU A 157 24.19 -9.01 -17.37
C LEU A 157 24.22 -10.48 -17.82
N THR A 158 23.99 -10.76 -19.10
CA THR A 158 24.06 -12.13 -19.64
C THR A 158 25.47 -12.69 -19.51
N ARG A 159 26.50 -11.87 -19.75
CA ARG A 159 27.90 -12.26 -19.60
C ARG A 159 28.23 -12.55 -18.14
N GLU A 160 27.88 -11.66 -17.21
CA GLU A 160 28.08 -11.86 -15.77
C GLU A 160 27.38 -13.12 -15.26
N MET A 161 26.12 -13.33 -15.68
CA MET A 161 25.37 -14.53 -15.32
C MET A 161 26.03 -15.80 -15.87
N LYS A 162 26.56 -15.77 -17.11
CA LYS A 162 27.33 -16.89 -17.68
C LYS A 162 28.59 -17.16 -16.88
N THR A 163 29.35 -16.13 -16.50
CA THR A 163 30.55 -16.29 -15.67
C THR A 163 30.20 -16.90 -14.31
N ALA A 164 29.20 -16.36 -13.61
CA ALA A 164 28.74 -16.89 -12.32
C ALA A 164 28.24 -18.34 -12.43
N LEU A 165 27.50 -18.67 -13.50
CA LEU A 165 27.04 -20.02 -13.76
C LEU A 165 28.22 -20.96 -14.08
N GLY A 166 29.24 -20.49 -14.79
CA GLY A 166 30.46 -21.24 -15.08
C GLY A 166 31.25 -21.55 -13.80
N GLU A 167 31.40 -20.57 -12.92
CA GLU A 167 32.00 -20.75 -11.59
C GLU A 167 31.24 -21.78 -10.76
N LEU A 168 29.89 -21.69 -10.70
CA LEU A 168 29.04 -22.63 -9.97
C LEU A 168 29.11 -24.06 -10.54
N LEU A 169 29.19 -24.19 -11.85
CA LEU A 169 29.31 -25.48 -12.53
C LEU A 169 30.75 -26.03 -12.50
N MET A 170 31.72 -25.27 -11.98
CA MET A 170 33.16 -25.60 -12.00
C MET A 170 33.69 -25.79 -13.43
N VAL A 171 33.07 -25.11 -14.37
CA VAL A 171 33.39 -25.12 -15.80
C VAL A 171 33.91 -23.72 -16.11
N GLY A 172 35.24 -23.57 -16.23
CA GLY A 172 35.84 -22.27 -16.58
C GLY A 172 35.31 -21.71 -17.91
N ASP A 173 35.69 -20.47 -18.25
CA ASP A 173 35.13 -19.72 -19.39
C ASP A 173 35.09 -20.49 -20.73
N GLU A 174 36.03 -21.42 -20.97
CA GLU A 174 36.12 -22.21 -22.21
C GLU A 174 35.26 -23.49 -22.21
N GLY A 175 34.78 -23.94 -21.06
CA GLY A 175 34.08 -25.22 -20.93
C GLY A 175 32.56 -25.14 -21.10
N PHE A 176 31.98 -23.94 -21.26
CA PHE A 176 30.54 -23.75 -21.30
C PHE A 176 29.85 -24.54 -22.42
N GLY A 177 30.56 -24.82 -23.53
CA GLY A 177 30.08 -25.66 -24.62
C GLY A 177 29.95 -27.15 -24.28
N ALA A 178 30.56 -27.60 -23.17
CA ALA A 178 30.44 -28.96 -22.65
C ALA A 178 29.28 -29.12 -21.65
N VAL A 179 28.65 -28.01 -21.23
CA VAL A 179 27.46 -28.04 -20.37
C VAL A 179 26.28 -28.53 -21.20
N PRO A 180 25.52 -29.55 -20.74
CA PRO A 180 24.35 -30.01 -21.47
C PRO A 180 23.36 -28.88 -21.67
N ALA A 181 22.89 -28.70 -22.91
CA ALA A 181 21.88 -27.71 -23.20
C ALA A 181 20.57 -28.08 -22.50
N ILE A 182 20.12 -27.22 -21.59
CA ILE A 182 18.80 -27.35 -20.99
C ILE A 182 17.79 -26.84 -22.02
N GLU A 183 16.83 -27.67 -22.40
CA GLU A 183 15.75 -27.28 -23.30
C GLU A 183 14.70 -26.45 -22.54
N TRP A 184 15.08 -25.24 -22.13
CA TRP A 184 14.25 -24.32 -21.34
C TRP A 184 12.83 -24.11 -21.90
N ALA A 185 12.66 -24.21 -23.22
CA ALA A 185 11.37 -24.09 -23.89
C ALA A 185 10.39 -25.24 -23.61
N ARG A 186 10.85 -26.35 -23.01
CA ARG A 186 9.99 -27.47 -22.58
C ARG A 186 9.55 -27.36 -21.13
N PHE A 187 10.19 -26.50 -20.34
CA PHE A 187 9.84 -26.30 -18.95
C PHE A 187 8.68 -25.31 -18.84
N GLU A 188 7.58 -25.73 -18.23
CA GLU A 188 6.45 -24.85 -17.92
C GLU A 188 6.27 -24.75 -16.40
N ASP A 189 5.92 -23.56 -15.92
CA ASP A 189 5.56 -23.34 -14.52
C ASP A 189 4.03 -23.48 -14.38
N ASP A 190 3.54 -24.11 -13.31
CA ASP A 190 2.11 -24.02 -12.98
C ASP A 190 1.83 -22.68 -12.32
N HIS A 191 1.45 -21.69 -13.15
CA HIS A 191 1.09 -20.35 -12.68
C HIS A 191 -0.12 -20.32 -11.75
N SER A 192 -0.82 -21.45 -11.53
CA SER A 192 -1.94 -21.56 -10.61
C SER A 192 -1.56 -22.06 -9.21
N ASP A 193 -0.34 -22.57 -9.01
CA ASP A 193 0.14 -22.99 -7.69
C ASP A 193 0.77 -21.81 -6.92
N GLU A 194 0.10 -21.40 -5.85
CA GLU A 194 0.52 -20.29 -4.98
C GLU A 194 1.34 -20.75 -3.76
N THR A 195 1.79 -22.01 -3.73
CA THR A 195 2.59 -22.54 -2.62
C THR A 195 3.92 -21.78 -2.50
N VAL A 196 4.28 -21.41 -1.27
CA VAL A 196 5.56 -20.75 -0.99
C VAL A 196 6.69 -21.69 -1.38
N ASP A 197 7.65 -21.18 -2.17
CA ASP A 197 8.78 -21.90 -2.78
C ASP A 197 8.43 -22.84 -3.96
N TYR A 198 7.21 -22.74 -4.51
CA TYR A 198 6.88 -23.40 -5.77
C TYR A 198 7.74 -22.87 -6.93
N SER A 199 8.09 -23.77 -7.85
CA SER A 199 8.88 -23.52 -9.06
C SER A 199 8.66 -24.65 -10.04
N PHE A 200 8.86 -24.41 -11.33
CA PHE A 200 8.82 -25.38 -12.42
C PHE A 200 9.55 -26.71 -12.16
N LEU A 201 10.51 -26.76 -11.22
CA LEU A 201 11.18 -28.00 -10.79
C LEU A 201 10.25 -28.98 -10.04
N HIS A 202 9.12 -28.51 -9.53
CA HIS A 202 8.12 -29.30 -8.80
C HIS A 202 6.91 -29.64 -9.66
N ASP A 203 6.91 -29.24 -10.93
CA ASP A 203 5.85 -29.55 -11.88
C ASP A 203 6.07 -30.93 -12.50
N ASP A 204 5.11 -31.84 -12.36
CA ASP A 204 5.17 -33.20 -12.89
C ASP A 204 5.29 -33.25 -14.44
N ARG A 205 5.05 -32.13 -15.13
CA ARG A 205 5.21 -32.00 -16.60
C ARG A 205 6.68 -31.86 -17.05
N ASN A 206 7.61 -31.58 -16.12
CA ASN A 206 8.99 -31.18 -16.37
C ASN A 206 10.02 -32.23 -15.91
#